data_AF-A0A535EA36-F1
#
_entry.id   AF-A0A535EA36-F1
#
_cell.length_a   1.000
_cell.length_b   1.000
_cell.length_c   1.000
_cell.angle_alpha   90.00
_cell.angle_beta   90.00
_cell.angle_gamma   90.00
#
_symmetry.space_group_name_H-M   'P 1'
#
loop_
_entity.id
_entity.type
_entity.pdbx_description
1 polymer ?
#
loop_
_entity_poly.entity_id
_entity_poly.type
_entity_poly.pdbx_seq_one_letter_code
_entity_poly.pdbx_strand_id
1 'polypeptide(L)' 'MAGMTWECAECHAPEAQRNRLDAVCHHCGKLLCRQDRRLIADAAFDPAGGQANQTAVHCRACLRRHHTPIDIPLGLPDQ' A
#
# COMPACT_ATOMS: atom_id res chain seq x y z
N MET A 1 22.20 -22.80 -7.04
CA MET A 1 20.78 -22.61 -6.68
C MET A 1 20.43 -21.18 -7.02
N ALA A 2 19.59 -20.94 -8.05
CA ALA A 2 19.08 -19.60 -8.29
C ALA A 2 18.14 -19.26 -7.12
N GLY A 3 18.53 -18.30 -6.28
CA GLY A 3 17.72 -17.86 -5.15
C GLY A 3 16.43 -17.24 -5.67
N MET A 4 15.30 -17.58 -5.03
CA MET A 4 14.01 -16.99 -5.35
C MET A 4 14.11 -15.47 -5.18
N THR A 5 14.01 -14.75 -6.29
CA THR A 5 14.04 -13.28 -6.27
C THR A 5 12.60 -12.82 -6.10
N TRP A 6 12.33 -12.10 -5.02
CA TRP A 6 11.02 -11.50 -4.79
C TRP A 6 10.77 -10.39 -5.81
N GLU A 7 9.52 -10.19 -6.24
CA GLU A 7 9.15 -9.21 -7.25
C GLU A 7 7.94 -8.37 -6.80
N CYS A 8 7.89 -7.11 -7.24
CA CYS A 8 6.70 -6.27 -7.04
C CYS A 8 5.52 -6.89 -7.78
N ALA A 9 4.38 -7.04 -7.12
CA ALA A 9 3.23 -7.70 -7.72
C ALA A 9 2.45 -6.85 -8.74
N GLU A 10 2.81 -5.59 -8.95
CA GLU A 10 2.19 -4.68 -9.94
C GLU A 10 3.10 -4.46 -11.15
N CYS A 11 4.37 -4.07 -10.95
CA CYS A 11 5.31 -3.85 -12.05
C CYS A 11 6.27 -5.00 -12.35
N HIS A 12 6.24 -6.09 -11.56
CA HIS A 12 7.13 -7.25 -11.69
C HIS A 12 8.63 -6.94 -11.57
N ALA A 13 8.99 -5.73 -11.13
CA ALA A 13 10.39 -5.38 -10.90
C ALA A 13 10.94 -6.19 -9.71
N PRO A 14 12.12 -6.82 -9.85
CA PRO A 14 12.72 -7.61 -8.80
C PRO A 14 13.16 -6.76 -7.61
N GLU A 15 13.18 -7.36 -6.43
CA GLU A 15 13.79 -6.81 -5.22
C GLU A 15 15.29 -6.58 -5.49
N ALA A 16 15.70 -5.32 -5.37
CA ALA A 16 17.09 -4.92 -5.50
C ALA A 16 17.38 -3.75 -4.55
N GLN A 17 18.65 -3.44 -4.30
CA GLN A 17 19.03 -2.31 -3.43
C GLN A 17 18.36 -0.98 -3.85
N ARG A 18 18.13 -0.78 -5.16
CA ARG A 18 17.46 0.41 -5.72
C ARG A 18 15.95 0.27 -5.88
N ASN A 19 15.38 -0.92 -5.68
CA ASN A 19 13.96 -1.21 -5.81
C ASN A 19 13.52 -2.17 -4.70
N ARG A 20 13.35 -1.63 -3.49
CA ARG A 20 12.97 -2.41 -2.31
C ARG A 20 11.47 -2.70 -2.31
N LEU A 21 11.07 -3.93 -2.01
CA LEU A 21 9.69 -4.29 -1.71
C LEU A 21 9.46 -4.08 -0.22
N ASP A 22 9.07 -2.86 0.14
CA ASP A 22 8.98 -2.42 1.53
C ASP A 22 7.55 -2.28 2.04
N ALA A 23 6.58 -2.83 1.30
CA ALA A 23 5.18 -2.74 1.66
C ALA A 23 4.39 -3.98 1.23
N VAL A 24 3.33 -4.28 1.99
CA VAL A 24 2.40 -5.38 1.74
C VAL A 24 1.00 -4.81 1.61
N CYS A 25 0.26 -5.21 0.58
CA CYS A 25 -1.13 -4.79 0.42
C CYS A 25 -2.00 -5.34 1.54
N HIS A 26 -2.73 -4.47 2.23
CA HIS A 26 -3.64 -4.82 3.31
C HIS A 26 -4.71 -5.85 2.91
N HIS A 27 -5.24 -5.78 1.68
CA HIS A 27 -6.35 -6.64 1.23
C HIS A 27 -5.93 -7.98 0.63
N CYS A 28 -4.74 -8.06 0.00
CA CYS A 28 -4.36 -9.25 -0.75
C CYS A 28 -2.98 -9.82 -0.41
N GLY A 29 -2.24 -9.21 0.51
CA GLY A 29 -0.94 -9.72 0.98
C GLY A 29 0.20 -9.62 -0.04
N LYS A 30 -0.02 -9.00 -1.21
CA LYS A 30 0.99 -8.85 -2.25
C LYS A 30 2.09 -7.87 -1.85
N LEU A 31 3.34 -8.21 -2.17
CA LEU A 31 4.50 -7.33 -2.00
C LEU A 31 4.51 -6.22 -3.05
N LEU A 32 4.86 -5.02 -2.61
CA LEU A 32 4.84 -3.81 -3.43
C LEU A 32 6.14 -3.03 -3.26
N CYS A 33 6.64 -2.52 -4.39
CA CYS A 33 7.67 -1.50 -4.37
C CYS A 33 7.07 -0.14 -3.97
N ARG A 34 7.94 0.80 -3.61
CA ARG A 34 7.55 2.18 -3.27
C ARG A 34 6.73 2.89 -4.35
N GLN A 35 6.94 2.55 -5.62
CA GLN A 35 6.29 3.21 -6.76
C GLN A 35 4.84 2.74 -6.94
N ASP A 36 4.54 1.50 -6.57
CA ASP A 36 3.22 0.89 -6.76
C ASP A 36 2.39 0.75 -5.47
N ARG A 37 3.00 0.96 -4.30
CA ARG A 37 2.25 1.09 -3.06
C ARG A 37 1.39 2.36 -3.09
N ARG A 38 0.15 2.25 -2.60
CA ARG A 38 -0.77 3.38 -2.42
C ARG A 38 -1.14 3.44 -0.94
N LEU A 39 -1.02 4.61 -0.35
CA LEU A 39 -1.40 4.85 1.03
C LEU A 39 -2.76 5.54 1.02
N ILE A 40 -3.71 5.01 1.78
CA ILE A 40 -5.02 5.62 1.98
C ILE A 40 -5.35 5.65 3.46
N ALA A 41 -6.11 6.65 3.89
CA ALA A 41 -6.71 6.63 5.21
C ALA A 41 -7.68 5.44 5.31
N ASP A 42 -7.60 4.68 6.40
CA ASP A 42 -8.39 3.48 6.63
C ASP A 42 -8.86 3.49 8.09
N ALA A 43 -10.18 3.65 8.24
CA ALA A 43 -10.85 3.75 9.53
C ALA A 43 -10.74 2.44 10.35
N ALA A 44 -10.38 1.31 9.73
CA ALA A 44 -10.07 0.09 10.47
C ALA A 44 -8.85 0.23 11.39
N PHE A 45 -8.01 1.25 11.15
CA PHE A 45 -6.88 1.60 11.99
C PHE A 45 -7.18 2.74 12.96
N ASP A 46 -8.42 3.21 13.10
CA ASP A 46 -8.83 4.23 14.07
C ASP A 46 -8.71 3.67 15.49
N PRO A 47 -7.64 4.00 16.24
CA PRO A 47 -7.54 3.55 17.61
C PRO A 47 -8.35 4.53 18.46
N ALA A 48 -9.14 4.02 19.39
CA ALA A 48 -9.93 4.81 20.34
C ALA A 48 -9.07 5.73 21.26
N GLY A 49 -8.42 6.76 20.71
CA GLY A 49 -7.61 7.76 21.42
C GLY A 49 -6.10 7.72 21.18
N GLY A 50 -5.58 7.14 20.10
CA GLY A 50 -4.13 7.08 19.81
C GLY A 50 -3.72 7.67 18.47
N GLN A 51 -2.56 8.33 18.37
CA GLN A 51 -1.99 8.81 17.11
C GLN A 51 -1.41 7.66 16.26
N ALA A 52 -2.18 6.62 15.95
CA ALA A 52 -1.76 5.69 14.92
C ALA A 52 -1.95 6.38 13.57
N ASN A 53 -0.91 6.42 12.74
CA ASN A 53 -1.05 6.84 11.34
C ASN A 53 -2.08 5.91 10.70
N GLN A 54 -3.29 6.42 10.47
CA GLN A 54 -4.47 5.68 10.01
C GLN A 54 -4.34 5.26 8.54
N THR A 55 -3.13 4.97 8.06
CA THR A 55 -2.85 4.76 6.63
C THR A 55 -2.62 3.29 6.34
N ALA A 56 -3.45 2.73 5.47
CA ALA A 56 -3.31 1.37 4.95
C ALA A 56 -2.63 1.37 3.57
N VAL A 57 -1.74 0.41 3.36
CA VAL A 57 -1.09 0.18 2.05
C VAL A 57 -1.99 -0.67 1.15
N HIS A 58 -2.18 -0.23 -0.08
CA HIS A 58 -2.91 -0.94 -1.12
C HIS A 58 -2.10 -1.06 -2.41
N CYS A 59 -2.29 -2.17 -3.14
CA CYS A 59 -1.89 -2.25 -4.54
C CYS A 59 -2.90 -1.51 -5.42
N ARG A 60 -2.53 -1.15 -6.65
CA ARG A 60 -3.42 -0.39 -7.56
C ARG A 60 -4.68 -1.17 -7.88
N ALA A 61 -4.57 -2.49 -8.03
CA ALA A 61 -5.72 -3.34 -8.27
C ALA A 61 -6.73 -3.33 -7.11
N CYS A 62 -6.28 -3.50 -5.86
CA CYS A 62 -7.14 -3.48 -4.69
C CYS A 62 -7.71 -2.08 -4.41
N LEU A 63 -6.91 -1.03 -4.61
CA LEU A 63 -7.40 0.34 -4.48
C LEU A 63 -8.61 0.56 -5.40
N ARG A 64 -8.50 0.26 -6.70
CA ARG A 64 -9.62 0.44 -7.65
C ARG A 64 -10.87 -0.39 -7.35
N ARG A 65 -10.70 -1.54 -6.70
CA ARG A 65 -11.81 -2.48 -6.42
C ARG A 65 -12.55 -2.17 -5.14
N HIS A 66 -11.86 -1.67 -4.13
CA HIS A 66 -12.38 -1.53 -2.77
C HIS A 66 -12.49 -0.08 -2.31
N HIS A 67 -11.79 0.83 -2.99
CA HIS A 67 -11.76 2.26 -2.68
C HIS A 67 -12.06 3.04 -3.96
N THR A 68 -13.35 3.08 -4.28
CA THR A 68 -13.86 3.95 -5.33
C THR A 68 -13.59 5.42 -4.98
N PRO A 69 -13.40 6.32 -5.97
CA PRO A 69 -13.06 7.73 -5.72
C PRO A 69 -14.04 8.50 -4.83
N ILE A 70 -15.23 7.94 -4.59
CA ILE A 70 -16.28 8.53 -3.75
C ILE A 70 -16.00 8.29 -2.25
N ASP A 71 -15.25 7.23 -1.90
CA ASP A 71 -15.02 6.80 -0.51
C ASP A 71 -13.71 7.33 0.10
N ILE A 72 -12.97 8.19 -0.61
CA ILE A 72 -11.88 8.95 0.01
C ILE A 72 -12.51 10.24 0.54
N PRO A 73 -12.81 10.37 1.85
CA PRO A 73 -12.98 11.70 2.41
C PRO A 73 -11.70 12.46 2.07
N LEU A 74 -11.84 13.58 1.35
CA LEU A 74 -10.79 14.54 1.05
C LEU A 74 -10.22 15.07 2.37
N GLY A 75 -9.43 14.24 3.05
CA GLY A 75 -8.69 14.53 4.26
C GLY A 75 -7.23 14.73 3.91
N LEU A 76 -6.98 15.62 2.95
CA LEU A 76 -5.70 16.32 2.92
C LEU A 76 -5.88 17.53 3.85
N PRO A 77 -5.15 17.64 4.98
CA PRO A 77 -4.75 18.97 5.38
C PRO A 77 -3.74 19.44 4.32
N ASP A 78 -4.13 20.51 3.63
CA ASP A 78 -3.19 21.52 3.17
C ASP A 78 -2.31 21.95 4.37
N GLN A 79 -1.11 22.47 4.09
CA GLN A 79 -0.02 22.91 4.99
C GLN A 79 1.19 21.95 5.10
#